data_AF-A0A944Q7I9-F1
#
_entry.id   AF-A0A944Q7I9-F1
#
_cell.length_a   1.000
_cell.length_b   1.000
_cell.length_c   1.000
_cell.angle_alpha   90.00
_cell.angle_beta   90.00
_cell.angle_gamma   90.00
#
_symmetry.space_group_name_H-M   'P 1'
#
loop_
_entity.id
_entity.type
_entity.pdbx_description
1 polymer ?
#
loop_
_entity_poly.entity_id
_entity_poly.type
_entity_poly.pdbx_seq_one_letter_code
_entity_poly.pdbx_strand_id
1 'polypeptide(L)'
;MTAYVIAEAQHPDTPEVCRYRESAQASIAHYGGRYFIREALPEALEGDWADSNRMVVIEFPSLEQAKGRYTSPEYAQARATRSNINGRRMMFVEGRAGRAYAAWRGHLPGKTRRRTASSAA
;
A
#
# COMPACT_ATOMS: atom_id res chain seq x y z
N MET A 1 -7.25 -3.91 -11.47
CA MET A 1 -7.74 -3.46 -10.16
C MET A 1 -6.55 -2.88 -9.40
N THR A 2 -6.74 -1.80 -8.64
CA THR A 2 -5.69 -1.22 -7.81
C THR A 2 -5.09 -2.29 -6.90
N ALA A 3 -3.77 -2.29 -6.73
CA ALA A 3 -3.07 -3.16 -5.81
C ALA A 3 -2.25 -2.36 -4.82
N TYR A 4 -1.94 -2.98 -3.69
CA TYR A 4 -1.15 -2.40 -2.64
C TYR A 4 0.07 -3.25 -2.35
N VAL A 5 1.17 -2.59 -2.09
CA VAL A 5 2.33 -3.18 -1.43
C VAL A 5 2.29 -2.69 0.01
N ILE A 6 2.11 -3.63 0.94
CA ILE A 6 2.15 -3.35 2.38
C ILE A 6 3.47 -3.89 2.90
N ALA A 7 4.23 -3.05 3.59
CA ALA A 7 5.46 -3.45 4.22
C ALA A 7 5.54 -2.90 5.64
N GLU A 8 6.08 -3.71 6.53
CA GLU A 8 6.54 -3.28 7.83
C GLU A 8 8.01 -3.64 7.97
N ALA A 9 8.78 -2.72 8.52
CA ALA A 9 10.19 -2.96 8.81
C ALA A 9 10.74 -1.92 9.76
N GLN A 10 11.83 -2.28 10.42
CA GLN A 10 12.68 -1.30 11.08
C GLN A 10 13.48 -0.57 10.01
N HIS A 11 13.37 0.76 9.98
CA HIS A 11 14.11 1.61 9.05
C HIS A 11 15.05 2.51 9.86
N PRO A 12 16.27 2.05 10.17
CA PRO A 12 17.24 2.88 10.88
C PRO A 12 17.67 4.04 10.00
N ASP A 13 17.94 5.20 10.59
CA ASP A 13 18.35 6.40 9.87
C ASP A 13 19.85 6.38 9.56
N THR A 14 20.24 5.47 8.67
CA THR A 14 21.61 5.35 8.17
C THR A 14 21.72 5.85 6.72
N PRO A 15 22.91 6.31 6.28
CA PRO A 15 23.13 6.75 4.90
C PRO A 15 22.79 5.70 3.83
N GLU A 16 22.94 4.40 4.14
CA GLU A 16 22.56 3.29 3.26
C GLU A 16 21.05 3.20 3.10
N VAL A 17 20.30 3.33 4.20
CA VAL A 17 18.83 3.31 4.18
C VAL A 17 18.29 4.54 3.46
N CYS A 18 18.90 5.71 3.61
CA CYS A 18 18.53 6.91 2.86
C CYS A 18 18.69 6.70 1.34
N ARG A 19 19.84 6.18 0.88
CA ARG A 19 20.05 5.86 -0.54
C ARG A 19 19.04 4.82 -1.05
N TYR A 20 18.76 3.78 -0.25
CA TYR A 20 17.73 2.81 -0.57
C TYR A 20 16.34 3.46 -0.74
N ARG A 21 15.94 4.38 0.17
CA ARG A 21 14.66 5.09 0.11
C ARG A 21 14.51 5.89 -1.18
N GLU A 22 15.57 6.59 -1.60
CA GLU A 22 15.59 7.37 -2.84
C GLU A 22 15.43 6.48 -4.07
N SER A 23 16.23 5.41 -4.18
CA SER A 23 16.12 4.45 -5.29
C SER A 23 14.74 3.76 -5.30
N ALA A 24 14.23 3.40 -4.11
CA ALA A 24 12.91 2.81 -3.98
C ALA A 24 11.81 3.77 -4.42
N GLN A 25 11.89 5.06 -4.07
CA GLN A 25 10.93 6.09 -4.48
C GLN A 25 10.93 6.30 -5.99
N ALA A 26 12.10 6.40 -6.62
CA ALA A 26 12.21 6.54 -8.08
C ALA A 26 11.60 5.31 -8.80
N SER A 27 11.91 4.11 -8.32
CA SER A 27 11.34 2.86 -8.82
C SER A 27 9.82 2.81 -8.64
N ILE A 28 9.28 3.24 -7.49
CA ILE A 28 7.83 3.28 -7.26
C ILE A 28 7.15 4.17 -8.31
N ALA A 29 7.65 5.38 -8.52
CA ALA A 29 7.09 6.32 -9.48
C ALA A 29 7.13 5.78 -10.92
N HIS A 30 8.24 5.12 -11.30
CA HIS A 30 8.40 4.54 -12.64
C HIS A 30 7.33 3.49 -12.97
N TYR A 31 6.95 2.66 -12.00
CA TYR A 31 5.89 1.64 -12.17
C TYR A 31 4.48 2.17 -11.88
N GLY A 32 4.30 3.50 -11.83
CA GLY A 32 3.02 4.15 -11.59
C GLY A 32 2.52 4.03 -10.15
N GLY A 33 3.38 3.64 -9.22
CA GLY A 33 3.04 3.53 -7.81
C GLY A 33 3.07 4.87 -7.08
N ARG A 34 2.36 4.95 -5.97
CA ARG A 34 2.31 6.12 -5.09
C ARG A 34 2.25 5.70 -3.63
N TYR A 35 2.98 6.40 -2.75
CA TYR A 35 2.84 6.19 -1.32
C TYR A 35 1.44 6.61 -0.84
N PHE A 36 0.76 5.69 -0.18
CA PHE A 36 -0.46 5.94 0.59
C PHE A 36 -0.11 6.16 2.07
N ILE A 37 0.84 5.38 2.59
CA ILE A 37 1.48 5.56 3.91
C ILE A 37 2.99 5.42 3.69
N ARG A 38 3.77 6.32 4.28
CA ARG A 38 5.24 6.30 4.19
C ARG A 38 5.87 6.32 5.57
N GLU A 39 6.50 5.20 5.94
CA GLU A 39 7.32 5.03 7.14
C GLU A 39 6.66 5.48 8.45
N ALA A 40 5.34 5.27 8.57
CA ALA A 40 4.59 5.66 9.76
C ALA A 40 4.85 4.70 10.92
N LEU A 41 4.91 5.20 12.15
CA LEU A 41 4.82 4.37 13.35
C LEU A 41 3.33 4.17 13.67
N PRO A 42 2.76 2.96 13.52
CA PRO A 42 1.38 2.74 13.88
C PRO A 42 1.22 2.61 15.40
N GLU A 43 0.06 3.01 15.90
CA GLU A 43 -0.43 2.66 17.23
C GLU A 43 -1.26 1.39 17.11
N ALA A 44 -0.81 0.31 17.75
CA ALA A 44 -1.53 -0.96 17.74
C ALA A 44 -2.64 -0.94 18.80
N LEU A 45 -3.90 -1.06 18.35
CA LEU A 45 -5.04 -1.17 19.26
C LEU A 45 -5.21 -2.59 19.82
N GLU A 46 -4.79 -3.60 19.06
CA GLU A 46 -4.85 -5.02 19.40
C GLU A 46 -3.63 -5.75 18.82
N GLY A 47 -3.13 -6.74 19.56
CA GLY A 47 -1.95 -7.54 19.19
C GLY A 47 -0.62 -6.81 19.42
N ASP A 48 0.46 -7.59 19.34
CA ASP A 48 1.80 -7.04 19.55
C ASP A 48 2.33 -6.36 18.28
N TRP A 49 2.79 -5.12 18.42
CA TRP A 49 3.52 -4.40 17.40
C TRP A 49 4.80 -3.83 17.98
N ALA A 50 5.92 -4.02 17.27
CA ALA A 50 7.20 -3.47 17.73
C ALA A 50 7.26 -1.95 17.50
N ASP A 51 7.63 -1.18 18.52
CA ASP A 51 7.72 0.29 18.47
C ASP A 51 8.73 0.82 17.44
N SER A 52 9.65 -0.04 17.00
CA SER A 52 10.63 0.24 15.95
C SER A 52 10.14 -0.08 14.54
N ASN A 53 9.04 -0.83 14.38
CA ASN A 53 8.50 -1.18 13.07
C ASN A 53 7.71 -0.02 12.47
N ARG A 54 8.15 0.42 11.28
CA ARG A 54 7.47 1.41 10.48
C ARG A 54 6.63 0.73 9.40
N MET A 55 5.43 1.24 9.18
CA MET A 55 4.50 0.80 8.15
C MET A 55 4.65 1.64 6.88
N VAL A 56 4.59 0.95 5.74
CA VAL A 56 4.61 1.53 4.40
C VAL A 56 3.49 0.89 3.60
N VAL A 57 2.67 1.72 2.96
CA VAL A 57 1.62 1.26 2.03
C VAL A 57 1.80 2.02 0.72
N ILE A 58 1.96 1.29 -0.37
CA ILE A 58 2.16 1.85 -1.71
C ILE A 58 1.02 1.35 -2.59
N GLU A 59 0.27 2.27 -3.18
CA GLU A 59 -0.77 2.01 -4.17
C GLU A 59 -0.14 1.85 -5.56
N PHE A 60 -0.59 0.86 -6.32
CA PHE A 60 -0.24 0.64 -7.72
C PHE A 60 -1.52 0.50 -8.58
N PRO A 61 -1.48 0.87 -9.88
CA PRO A 61 -2.64 0.74 -10.77
C PRO A 61 -3.09 -0.71 -10.98
N SER A 62 -2.16 -1.66 -10.86
CA SER A 62 -2.43 -3.10 -10.95
C SER A 62 -1.44 -3.94 -10.14
N LEU A 63 -1.85 -5.18 -9.83
CA LEU A 63 -0.98 -6.16 -9.20
C LEU A 63 0.24 -6.49 -10.07
N GLU A 64 0.05 -6.52 -11.40
CA GLU A 64 1.12 -6.77 -12.36
C GLU A 64 2.18 -5.66 -12.31
N GLN A 65 1.79 -4.39 -12.18
CA GLN A 65 2.75 -3.29 -12.02
C GLN A 65 3.51 -3.40 -10.69
N ALA A 66 2.82 -3.75 -9.61
CA ALA A 66 3.45 -3.95 -8.30
C ALA A 66 4.48 -5.09 -8.32
N LYS A 67 4.13 -6.23 -8.96
CA LYS A 67 5.02 -7.37 -9.13
C LYS A 67 6.18 -7.06 -10.06
N GLY A 68 5.88 -6.44 -11.21
CA GLY A 68 6.85 -6.04 -12.22
C GLY A 68 7.94 -5.16 -11.63
N ARG A 69 7.56 -4.20 -10.78
CA ARG A 69 8.51 -3.43 -9.98
C ARG A 69 9.38 -4.32 -9.10
N TYR A 70 8.78 -5.22 -8.32
CA TYR A 70 9.51 -6.02 -7.34
C TYR A 70 10.51 -6.99 -7.97
N THR A 71 10.17 -7.51 -9.14
CA THR A 71 11.03 -8.41 -9.93
C THR A 71 11.98 -7.67 -10.87
N SER A 72 11.94 -6.33 -10.91
CA SER A 72 12.75 -5.56 -11.85
C SER A 72 14.25 -5.63 -11.52
N PRO A 73 15.13 -5.56 -12.53
CA PRO A 73 16.58 -5.50 -12.31
C PRO A 73 17.02 -4.32 -11.45
N GLU A 74 16.38 -3.16 -11.63
CA GLU A 74 16.68 -1.92 -10.91
C GLU A 74 16.32 -2.06 -9.43
N TYR A 75 15.16 -2.66 -9.13
CA TYR A 75 14.77 -2.91 -7.74
C TYR A 75 15.51 -4.09 -7.12
N ALA A 76 15.99 -5.07 -7.91
CA ALA A 76 16.82 -6.16 -7.41
C ALA A 76 18.12 -5.64 -6.77
N GLN A 77 18.75 -4.62 -7.37
CA GLN A 77 19.92 -3.96 -6.80
C GLN A 77 19.58 -3.28 -5.46
N ALA A 78 18.46 -2.56 -5.39
CA ALA A 78 17.98 -1.96 -4.15
C ALA A 78 17.60 -3.01 -3.07
N ARG A 79 17.15 -4.20 -3.46
CA ARG A 79 16.89 -5.30 -2.51
C ARG A 79 18.20 -5.89 -1.97
N ALA A 80 19.26 -5.93 -2.77
CA ALA A 80 20.56 -6.47 -2.35
C ALA A 80 21.24 -5.60 -1.28
N THR A 81 21.00 -4.28 -1.27
CA THR A 81 21.57 -3.36 -0.27
C THR A 81 20.82 -3.34 1.06
N ARG A 82 19.75 -4.13 1.18
CA ARG A 82 18.80 -4.09 2.30
C ARG A 82 19.18 -5.00 3.48
N SER A 83 20.40 -5.53 3.52
CA SER A 83 20.90 -6.49 4.54
C SER A 83 20.68 -6.04 5.98
N ASN A 84 20.61 -4.74 6.23
CA ASN A 84 20.44 -4.15 7.56
C ASN A 84 18.98 -3.99 7.98
N ILE A 85 18.01 -4.31 7.11
CA ILE A 85 16.58 -4.22 7.45
C ILE A 85 16.07 -5.59 7.90
N ASN A 86 16.13 -5.80 9.22
CA ASN A 86 15.69 -7.02 9.90
C ASN A 86 14.18 -7.07 10.09
N GLY A 87 13.62 -8.30 10.18
CA GLY A 87 12.22 -8.53 10.55
C GLY A 87 11.18 -8.00 9.55
N ARG A 88 11.58 -7.69 8.30
CA ARG A 88 10.64 -7.13 7.32
C ARG A 88 9.58 -8.15 6.94
N ARG A 89 8.31 -7.78 7.07
CA ARG A 89 7.21 -8.41 6.34
C ARG A 89 6.78 -7.50 5.19
N MET A 90 6.62 -8.05 4.00
CA MET A 90 6.17 -7.32 2.82
C MET A 90 5.28 -8.22 1.98
N MET A 91 4.15 -7.69 1.55
CA MET A 91 3.12 -8.45 0.87
C MET A 91 2.48 -7.63 -0.24
N PHE A 92 2.06 -8.32 -1.30
CA PHE A 92 1.15 -7.76 -2.29
C PHE A 92 -0.28 -8.05 -1.87
N VAL A 93 -1.11 -7.04 -1.91
CA VAL A 93 -2.54 -7.15 -1.62
C VAL A 93 -3.28 -6.57 -2.81
N GLU A 94 -4.07 -7.40 -3.49
CA GLU A 94 -4.99 -6.87 -4.49
C GLU A 94 -6.10 -6.10 -3.77
N GLY A 95 -6.34 -4.86 -4.19
CA GLY A 95 -7.44 -4.06 -3.69
C GLY A 95 -8.76 -4.60 -4.22
N ARG A 96 -9.35 -5.58 -3.54
CA ARG A 96 -10.76 -5.93 -3.77
C ARG A 96 -11.61 -4.84 -3.14
N ALA A 97 -12.09 -3.95 -4.02
CA ALA A 97 -12.73 -2.64 -3.82
C ALA A 97 -11.79 -1.42 -3.76
N GLY A 98 -11.25 -1.02 -4.91
CA GLY A 98 -10.78 0.34 -5.22
C GLY A 98 -11.91 1.33 -5.54
N ARG A 99 -12.90 1.39 -4.66
CA ARG A 99 -13.92 2.44 -4.48
C ARG A 99 -14.16 2.65 -2.96
N ALA A 100 -13.27 2.02 -2.14
CA ALA A 100 -13.15 1.68 -0.69
C ALA A 100 -14.41 1.32 0.11
N TYR A 101 -15.53 1.81 -0.36
CA TYR A 101 -16.57 2.31 0.50
C TYR A 101 -17.85 2.55 -0.31
N ALA A 102 -17.74 2.61 -1.64
CA ALA A 102 -18.84 2.94 -2.54
C ALA A 102 -20.11 2.11 -2.31
N ALA A 103 -19.98 0.97 -1.65
CA ALA A 103 -21.07 0.11 -1.20
C ALA A 103 -21.38 0.19 0.32
N TRP A 104 -20.41 0.42 1.21
CA TRP A 104 -20.68 0.59 2.66
C TRP A 104 -21.61 1.79 2.93
N ARG A 105 -21.46 2.85 2.13
CA ARG A 105 -22.37 4.02 2.07
C ARG A 105 -23.83 3.70 1.71
N GLY A 106 -24.09 2.52 1.13
CA GLY A 106 -25.42 2.12 0.66
C GLY A 106 -26.32 1.49 1.74
N HIS A 107 -25.77 1.13 2.90
CA HIS A 107 -26.46 0.26 3.88
C HIS A 107 -26.69 0.88 5.28
N LEU A 108 -26.42 2.17 5.48
CA LEU A 108 -26.79 2.85 6.73
C LEU A 108 -28.32 3.03 6.82
N PRO A 109 -28.98 2.66 7.93
CA PRO A 109 -30.43 2.75 8.06
C PRO A 109 -30.90 4.21 7.87
N GLY A 110 -31.77 4.45 6.88
CA GLY A 110 -32.38 5.77 6.60
C GLY A 110 -32.32 6.29 5.15
N LYS A 111 -31.63 5.62 4.21
CA LYS A 111 -31.56 6.06 2.81
C LYS A 111 -32.09 5.04 1.80
N THR A 112 -33.39 4.73 1.87
CA THR A 112 -34.10 4.08 0.78
C THR A 112 -34.27 5.08 -0.37
N ARG A 113 -33.62 4.83 -1.51
CA ARG A 113 -33.92 5.53 -2.76
C ARG A 113 -35.38 5.26 -3.13
N ARG A 114 -36.27 6.25 -3.01
CA ARG A 114 -37.54 6.22 -3.77
C ARG A 114 -37.19 6.34 -5.25
N ARG A 115 -37.14 5.20 -5.96
CA ARG A 115 -37.10 5.18 -7.43
C ARG A 115 -38.54 5.14 -7.95
N THR A 116 -38.91 6.23 -8.63
CA THR A 116 -39.81 6.31 -9.80
C THR A 116 -41.12 5.54 -9.77
N ALA A 117 -42.24 6.26 -9.73
CA ALA A 117 -43.42 5.88 -10.47
C ALA A 117 -43.51 6.76 -11.73
N SER A 118 -43.05 6.22 -12.85
CA SER A 118 -43.66 6.50 -14.15
C SER A 118 -44.48 5.25 -14.47
N SER A 119 -45.79 5.40 -14.54
CA SER A 119 -46.70 4.48 -15.22
C SER A 119 -47.97 5.24 -15.55
N ALA A 120 -48.06 5.61 -16.82
CA ALA A 120 -49.24 5.74 -17.67
C ALA A 120 -50.63 5.87 -17.01
N ALA A 121 -51.28 7.00 -17.28
CA ALA A 121 -52.59 7.06 -17.93
C ALA A 121 -52.67 8.37 -18.74
#